data_AF-A0A2N3XVU0-F1
#
_entry.id   AF-A0A2N3XVU0-F1
#
_cell.length_a   1.000
_cell.length_b   1.000
_cell.length_c   1.000
_cell.angle_alpha   90.00
_cell.angle_beta   90.00
_cell.angle_gamma   90.00
#
_symmetry.space_group_name_H-M   'P 1'
#
loop_
_entity.id
_entity.type
_entity.pdbx_description
1 polymer ?
#
loop_
_entity_poly.entity_id
_entity_poly.type
_entity_poly.pdbx_seq_one_letter_code
_entity_poly.pdbx_strand_id
1 'polypeptide(L)'
;MRRADAHAGRGEQPWWWDAVCYQVDVGSFADGDGDGVGDLAGLTGRLGYLDLLGVDAVVLAGAAGLDPSAAPFAELLGEARKASMRVMVSLDVDPARSDPGPVLLPWVEHGADGFHLAPRPDPAGAIVAALAGYPDRVVIGSGPGDWHLSFNLDLAVAGFDAERVRKAITDVFASPGSRQAWAMASRDTEQCRDDAALTPVRAMALVQLALPGAVCLRHGEELGLPGTQRVRMPWEGDRPPFGFSTAEADWSSIPADWVTFTAEAQLEDATSTLSLYRHALETRRRHPAFTGDDVEWFGAPDGCLAFRRTGTTLICALNTSPDRVPLPPGEVLLTSRPLESGELPPGTAAWLV
;
A
#
# COMPACT_ATOMS: atom_id res chain seq x y z
N MET A 1 -13.47 -10.23 -26.79
CA MET A 1 -12.74 -9.00 -27.17
C MET A 1 -11.61 -8.85 -26.16
N ARG A 2 -10.38 -9.23 -26.52
CA ARG A 2 -9.22 -9.21 -25.60
C ARG A 2 -8.80 -7.76 -25.39
N ARG A 3 -8.62 -7.35 -24.12
CA ARG A 3 -7.96 -6.08 -23.78
C ARG A 3 -6.54 -6.13 -24.36
N ALA A 4 -6.34 -5.44 -25.48
CA ALA A 4 -5.01 -5.10 -25.96
C ALA A 4 -4.42 -4.06 -25.01
N ASP A 5 -3.12 -4.19 -24.77
CA ASP A 5 -2.31 -3.41 -23.85
C ASP A 5 -2.57 -1.90 -23.90
N ALA A 6 -3.24 -1.38 -22.87
CA ALA A 6 -3.25 0.04 -22.54
C ALA A 6 -1.95 0.45 -21.80
N HIS A 7 -0.81 -0.15 -22.17
CA HIS A 7 0.54 0.19 -21.68
C HIS A 7 1.22 1.30 -22.52
N ALA A 8 0.50 1.89 -23.48
CA ALA A 8 1.02 2.92 -24.38
C ALA A 8 1.23 4.26 -23.64
N GLY A 9 2.33 4.33 -22.89
CA GLY A 9 2.79 5.48 -22.11
C GLY A 9 3.86 5.12 -21.05
N ARG A 10 3.97 3.83 -20.69
CA ARG A 10 4.93 3.27 -19.70
C ARG A 10 5.99 2.33 -20.32
N GLY A 11 6.23 2.42 -21.63
CA GLY A 11 6.91 1.37 -22.42
C GLY A 11 8.38 1.05 -22.09
N GLU A 12 9.04 1.75 -21.18
CA GLU A 12 10.46 1.53 -20.84
C GLU A 12 10.72 1.26 -19.35
N GLN A 13 9.76 1.55 -18.45
CA GLN A 13 9.99 1.45 -17.01
C GLN A 13 9.72 0.03 -16.49
N PRO A 14 10.47 -0.47 -15.48
CA PRO A 14 10.22 -1.76 -14.90
C PRO A 14 8.86 -1.81 -14.18
N TRP A 15 8.27 -3.00 -14.03
CA TRP A 15 6.92 -3.15 -13.48
C TRP A 15 6.77 -2.54 -12.08
N TRP A 16 7.84 -2.56 -11.29
CA TRP A 16 7.87 -2.09 -9.90
C TRP A 16 8.02 -0.57 -9.76
N TRP A 17 8.21 0.17 -10.86
CA TRP A 17 8.52 1.60 -10.84
C TRP A 17 7.47 2.41 -10.07
N ASP A 18 6.19 2.25 -10.37
CA ASP A 18 5.11 2.89 -9.59
C ASP A 18 4.11 1.86 -9.06
N ALA A 19 4.59 0.66 -8.75
CA ALA A 19 3.72 -0.44 -8.37
C ALA A 19 2.96 -0.17 -7.07
N VAL A 20 1.76 -0.73 -6.99
CA VAL A 20 0.96 -0.84 -5.78
C VAL A 20 1.25 -2.19 -5.14
N CYS A 21 2.06 -2.19 -4.08
CA CYS A 21 2.43 -3.36 -3.28
C CYS A 21 1.48 -3.49 -2.09
N TYR A 22 0.72 -4.59 -2.02
CA TYR A 22 -0.28 -4.82 -0.98
C TYR A 22 0.21 -5.87 0.03
N GLN A 23 0.52 -5.43 1.24
CA GLN A 23 1.04 -6.26 2.32
C GLN A 23 -0.09 -7.00 3.03
N VAL A 24 0.02 -8.32 3.06
CA VAL A 24 -0.96 -9.24 3.63
C VAL A 24 -0.33 -10.04 4.77
N ASP A 25 -0.85 -9.91 5.99
CA ASP A 25 -0.63 -10.92 7.03
C ASP A 25 -1.59 -12.09 6.80
N VAL A 26 -1.07 -13.16 6.20
CA VAL A 26 -1.83 -14.34 5.75
C VAL A 26 -2.77 -14.85 6.85
N GLY A 27 -2.28 -14.94 8.09
CA GLY A 27 -3.03 -15.45 9.24
C GLY A 27 -4.25 -14.62 9.65
N SER A 28 -4.40 -13.40 9.11
CA SER A 28 -5.49 -12.48 9.43
C SER A 28 -6.22 -11.95 8.19
N PHE A 29 -5.92 -12.48 7.00
CA PHE A 29 -6.54 -11.99 5.77
C PHE A 29 -7.84 -12.71 5.42
N ALA A 30 -7.80 -14.03 5.23
CA ALA A 30 -8.98 -14.84 4.96
C ALA A 30 -8.66 -16.30 5.28
N ASP A 31 -9.57 -16.96 5.99
CA ASP A 31 -9.50 -18.38 6.32
C ASP A 31 -10.26 -19.19 5.25
N GLY A 32 -9.54 -20.09 4.57
CA GLY A 32 -10.05 -20.91 3.48
C GLY A 32 -10.50 -22.30 3.90
N ASP A 33 -10.05 -22.80 5.05
CA ASP A 33 -10.33 -24.16 5.53
C ASP A 33 -11.23 -24.24 6.78
N GLY A 34 -11.51 -23.10 7.40
CA GLY A 34 -12.41 -22.96 8.53
C GLY A 34 -11.77 -23.30 9.88
N ASP A 35 -10.44 -23.23 10.01
CA ASP A 35 -9.75 -23.47 11.28
C ASP A 35 -9.68 -22.23 12.21
N GLY A 36 -10.07 -21.06 11.71
CA GLY A 36 -10.07 -19.79 12.43
C GLY A 36 -8.82 -18.94 12.21
N VAL A 37 -7.90 -19.37 11.35
CA VAL A 37 -6.66 -18.68 10.99
C VAL A 37 -6.61 -18.52 9.46
N GLY A 38 -6.16 -17.36 9.01
CA GLY A 38 -6.05 -17.13 7.57
C GLY A 38 -4.94 -17.96 6.92
N ASP A 39 -5.14 -18.33 5.66
CA ASP A 39 -4.25 -19.22 4.92
C ASP A 39 -4.08 -18.78 3.45
N LEU A 40 -3.23 -19.50 2.69
CA LEU A 40 -2.98 -19.18 1.29
C LEU A 40 -4.18 -19.48 0.37
N ALA A 41 -5.04 -20.43 0.71
CA ALA A 41 -6.25 -20.72 -0.05
C ALA A 41 -7.29 -19.59 0.13
N GLY A 42 -7.48 -19.11 1.36
CA GLY A 42 -8.30 -17.94 1.67
C GLY A 42 -7.78 -16.68 0.96
N LEU A 43 -6.48 -16.41 0.99
CA LEU A 43 -5.87 -15.33 0.21
C LEU A 43 -6.11 -15.49 -1.30
N THR A 44 -5.93 -16.71 -1.83
CA THR A 44 -6.17 -17.00 -3.25
C THR A 44 -7.62 -16.69 -3.65
N GLY A 45 -8.58 -17.05 -2.80
CA GLY A 45 -10.01 -16.76 -2.99
C GLY A 45 -10.36 -15.27 -2.99
N ARG A 46 -9.47 -14.41 -2.49
CA ARG A 46 -9.67 -12.94 -2.41
C ARG A 46 -8.81 -12.16 -3.41
N LEU A 47 -8.05 -12.80 -4.31
CA LEU A 47 -7.27 -12.12 -5.35
C LEU A 47 -8.15 -11.26 -6.28
N GLY A 48 -9.40 -11.65 -6.53
CA GLY A 48 -10.34 -10.84 -7.31
C GLY A 48 -10.66 -9.48 -6.67
N TYR A 49 -10.66 -9.39 -5.34
CA TYR A 49 -10.79 -8.12 -4.63
C TYR A 49 -9.55 -7.23 -4.81
N LEU A 50 -8.35 -7.83 -4.74
CA LEU A 50 -7.09 -7.10 -4.92
C LEU A 50 -6.90 -6.60 -6.36
N ASP A 51 -7.31 -7.38 -7.36
CA ASP A 51 -7.36 -6.94 -8.76
C ASP A 51 -8.32 -5.74 -8.95
N LEU A 52 -9.50 -5.80 -8.32
CA LEU A 52 -10.46 -4.69 -8.33
C LEU A 52 -9.93 -3.42 -7.65
N LEU A 53 -9.09 -3.55 -6.62
CA LEU A 53 -8.41 -2.42 -5.99
C LEU A 53 -7.28 -1.85 -6.87
N GLY A 54 -6.75 -2.65 -7.82
CA GLY A 54 -5.67 -2.26 -8.73
C GLY A 54 -4.28 -2.57 -8.18
N VAL A 55 -4.15 -3.59 -7.34
CA VAL A 55 -2.87 -4.08 -6.79
C VAL A 55 -2.00 -4.66 -7.91
N ASP A 56 -0.71 -4.35 -7.89
CA ASP A 56 0.26 -4.91 -8.85
C ASP A 56 1.09 -6.06 -8.23
N ALA A 57 1.31 -6.04 -6.91
CA ALA A 57 2.02 -7.09 -6.18
C ALA A 57 1.41 -7.34 -4.80
N VAL A 58 1.22 -8.61 -4.45
CA VAL A 58 0.87 -9.05 -3.10
C VAL A 58 2.14 -9.40 -2.33
N VAL A 59 2.32 -8.85 -1.14
CA VAL A 59 3.50 -9.08 -0.29
C VAL A 59 3.09 -9.88 0.94
N LEU A 60 3.58 -11.12 1.06
CA LEU A 60 3.25 -12.03 2.17
C LEU A 60 4.03 -11.64 3.44
N ALA A 61 3.41 -10.85 4.32
CA ALA A 61 4.00 -10.29 5.54
C ALA A 61 4.17 -11.31 6.69
N GLY A 62 3.59 -12.51 6.55
CA GLY A 62 3.56 -13.59 7.54
C GLY A 62 4.06 -14.93 6.98
N ALA A 63 5.09 -14.92 6.14
CA ALA A 63 5.58 -16.14 5.48
C ALA A 63 6.35 -17.12 6.38
N ALA A 64 6.58 -16.75 7.65
CA ALA A 64 7.24 -17.63 8.61
C ALA A 64 6.42 -18.91 8.82
N GLY A 65 7.00 -20.06 8.47
CA GLY A 65 6.34 -21.36 8.56
C GLY A 65 5.61 -21.80 7.28
N LEU A 66 5.54 -20.94 6.25
CA LEU A 66 5.10 -21.36 4.92
C LEU A 66 6.22 -22.15 4.22
N ASP A 67 5.81 -23.17 3.45
CA ASP A 67 6.70 -23.96 2.61
C ASP A 67 6.55 -23.51 1.14
N PRO A 68 7.60 -22.94 0.51
CA PRO A 68 7.54 -22.51 -0.89
C PRO A 68 7.30 -23.67 -1.88
N SER A 69 7.54 -24.92 -1.47
CA SER A 69 7.29 -26.11 -2.30
C SER A 69 5.87 -26.65 -2.17
N ALA A 70 5.08 -26.15 -1.21
CA ALA A 70 3.73 -26.62 -0.97
C ALA A 70 2.74 -26.17 -2.06
N ALA A 71 1.76 -27.03 -2.35
CA ALA A 71 0.76 -26.79 -3.39
C ALA A 71 -0.01 -25.46 -3.26
N PRO A 72 -0.43 -25.00 -2.05
CA PRO A 72 -1.14 -23.73 -1.92
C PRO A 72 -0.34 -22.51 -2.38
N PHE A 73 1.00 -22.53 -2.25
CA PHE A 73 1.84 -21.44 -2.75
C PHE A 73 1.90 -21.43 -4.29
N ALA A 74 2.03 -22.61 -4.91
CA ALA A 74 1.99 -22.74 -6.36
C ALA A 74 0.63 -22.34 -6.95
N GLU A 75 -0.47 -22.65 -6.26
CA GLU A 75 -1.82 -22.24 -6.65
C GLU A 75 -1.99 -20.71 -6.56
N LEU A 76 -1.57 -20.10 -5.45
CA LEU A 76 -1.56 -18.64 -5.29
C LEU A 76 -0.78 -17.96 -6.42
N LEU A 77 0.41 -18.45 -6.76
CA LEU A 77 1.20 -17.93 -7.88
C LEU A 77 0.46 -18.06 -9.22
N GLY A 78 -0.20 -19.19 -9.46
CA GLY A 78 -0.97 -19.43 -10.68
C GLY A 78 -2.14 -18.46 -10.84
N GLU A 79 -2.94 -18.26 -9.80
CA GLU A 79 -4.08 -17.34 -9.82
C GLU A 79 -3.64 -15.87 -9.85
N ALA A 80 -2.60 -15.50 -9.10
CA ALA A 80 -2.04 -14.14 -9.13
C ALA A 80 -1.56 -13.78 -10.55
N ARG A 81 -0.88 -14.70 -11.25
CA ARG A 81 -0.46 -14.49 -12.63
C ARG A 81 -1.64 -14.30 -13.59
N LYS A 82 -2.75 -15.02 -13.42
CA LYS A 82 -3.97 -14.81 -14.22
C LYS A 82 -4.55 -13.42 -14.01
N ALA A 83 -4.42 -12.86 -12.81
CA ALA A 83 -4.77 -11.49 -12.47
C ALA A 83 -3.66 -10.46 -12.77
N SER A 84 -2.56 -10.85 -13.43
CA SER A 84 -1.40 -9.98 -13.70
C SER A 84 -0.74 -9.39 -12.43
N MET A 85 -0.93 -10.03 -11.29
CA MET A 85 -0.32 -9.67 -10.01
C MET A 85 0.96 -10.48 -9.76
N ARG A 86 1.91 -9.85 -9.05
CA ARG A 86 3.14 -10.48 -8.59
C ARG A 86 2.96 -10.97 -7.15
N VAL A 87 3.70 -11.99 -6.75
CA VAL A 87 3.72 -12.48 -5.37
C VAL A 87 5.12 -12.31 -4.81
N MET A 88 5.25 -11.46 -3.81
CA MET A 88 6.48 -11.20 -3.08
C MET A 88 6.38 -11.73 -1.66
N VAL A 89 7.52 -11.99 -1.04
CA VAL A 89 7.59 -12.61 0.29
C VAL A 89 8.31 -11.69 1.26
N SER A 90 7.71 -11.41 2.43
CA SER A 90 8.43 -10.72 3.48
C SER A 90 9.24 -11.70 4.31
N LEU A 91 10.54 -11.41 4.44
CA LEU A 91 11.47 -12.26 5.19
C LEU A 91 12.34 -11.41 6.09
N ASP A 92 12.69 -11.98 7.24
CA ASP A 92 13.72 -11.45 8.10
C ASP A 92 15.03 -12.21 7.86
N VAL A 93 15.94 -11.57 7.13
CA VAL A 93 17.23 -12.15 6.75
C VAL A 93 18.32 -11.27 7.31
N ASP A 94 19.22 -11.85 8.12
CA ASP A 94 20.38 -11.16 8.69
C ASP A 94 21.68 -11.74 8.10
N PRO A 95 22.22 -11.13 7.01
CA PRO A 95 23.45 -11.60 6.38
C PRO A 95 24.67 -11.58 7.29
N ALA A 96 24.64 -10.81 8.39
CA ALA A 96 25.73 -10.81 9.38
C ALA A 96 25.76 -12.08 10.23
N ARG A 97 24.64 -12.83 10.28
CA ARG A 97 24.52 -14.08 11.04
C ARG A 97 24.67 -15.33 10.18
N SER A 98 24.21 -15.29 8.94
CA SER A 98 24.20 -16.46 8.05
C SER A 98 24.12 -16.06 6.58
N ASP A 99 24.56 -16.97 5.70
CA ASP A 99 24.35 -16.83 4.26
C ASP A 99 22.84 -16.64 3.95
N PRO A 100 22.45 -15.56 3.22
CA PRO A 100 21.05 -15.35 2.84
C PRO A 100 20.55 -16.36 1.78
N GLY A 101 21.43 -16.97 0.99
CA GLY A 101 21.06 -17.87 -0.11
C GLY A 101 20.09 -19.00 0.29
N PRO A 102 20.41 -19.82 1.32
CA PRO A 102 19.53 -20.89 1.78
C PRO A 102 18.12 -20.46 2.21
N VAL A 103 17.93 -19.18 2.58
CA VAL A 103 16.62 -18.64 2.97
C VAL A 103 15.87 -18.07 1.76
N LEU A 104 16.58 -17.40 0.85
CA LEU A 104 15.97 -16.70 -0.29
C LEU A 104 15.72 -17.62 -1.50
N LEU A 105 16.70 -18.45 -1.85
CA LEU A 105 16.69 -19.23 -3.09
C LEU A 105 15.47 -20.16 -3.23
N PRO A 106 15.02 -20.88 -2.18
CA PRO A 106 13.83 -21.72 -2.29
C PRO A 106 12.59 -20.96 -2.78
N TRP A 107 12.40 -19.70 -2.37
CA TRP A 107 11.24 -18.91 -2.79
C TRP A 107 11.29 -18.52 -4.27
N VAL A 108 12.43 -18.06 -4.76
CA VAL A 108 12.58 -17.64 -6.17
C VAL A 108 12.61 -18.82 -7.13
N GLU A 109 13.15 -19.96 -6.70
CA GLU A 109 13.12 -21.24 -7.44
C GLU A 109 11.69 -21.75 -7.61
N HIS A 110 10.82 -21.51 -6.64
CA HIS A 110 9.39 -21.84 -6.71
C HIS A 110 8.54 -20.73 -7.30
N GLY A 111 9.14 -19.63 -7.76
CA GLY A 111 8.48 -18.64 -8.61
C GLY A 111 7.97 -17.38 -7.90
N ALA A 112 8.36 -17.12 -6.65
CA ALA A 112 8.17 -15.81 -6.03
C ALA A 112 8.84 -14.71 -6.88
N ASP A 113 8.18 -13.57 -7.02
CA ASP A 113 8.61 -12.44 -7.85
C ASP A 113 9.58 -11.50 -7.14
N GLY A 114 9.79 -11.68 -5.83
CA GLY A 114 10.69 -10.84 -5.06
C GLY A 114 10.47 -10.89 -3.55
N PHE A 115 11.12 -9.96 -2.87
CA PHE A 115 11.18 -9.91 -1.41
C PHE A 115 10.91 -8.53 -0.85
N HIS A 116 10.32 -8.48 0.33
CA HIS A 116 10.34 -7.32 1.20
C HIS A 116 11.09 -7.66 2.48
N LEU A 117 12.29 -7.13 2.64
CA LEU A 117 13.20 -7.55 3.69
C LEU A 117 13.06 -6.68 4.94
N ALA A 118 13.14 -7.33 6.10
CA ALA A 118 13.21 -6.62 7.37
C ALA A 118 14.43 -5.66 7.40
N PRO A 119 14.31 -4.49 8.05
CA PRO A 119 15.40 -3.52 8.13
C PRO A 119 16.61 -4.12 8.84
N ARG A 120 17.78 -4.07 8.18
CA ARG A 120 19.06 -4.51 8.73
C ARG A 120 20.16 -3.48 8.42
N PRO A 121 21.23 -3.40 9.22
CA PRO A 121 22.41 -2.60 8.88
C PRO A 121 23.20 -3.25 7.73
N ASP A 122 23.37 -2.52 6.62
CA ASP A 122 24.22 -2.88 5.46
C ASP A 122 24.03 -4.30 4.85
N PRO A 123 22.79 -4.81 4.67
CA PRO A 123 22.57 -6.16 4.13
C PRO A 123 22.66 -6.23 2.60
N ALA A 124 22.57 -5.09 1.89
CA ALA A 124 22.21 -5.07 0.47
C ALA A 124 23.19 -5.84 -0.42
N GLY A 125 24.50 -5.67 -0.22
CA GLY A 125 25.52 -6.35 -1.04
C GLY A 125 25.41 -7.88 -1.00
N ALA A 126 25.20 -8.45 0.19
CA ALA A 126 25.05 -9.89 0.36
C ALA A 126 23.73 -10.41 -0.25
N ILE A 127 22.64 -9.66 -0.10
CA ILE A 127 21.34 -10.01 -0.70
C ILE A 127 21.42 -9.98 -2.23
N VAL A 128 21.99 -8.91 -2.79
CA VAL A 128 22.18 -8.76 -4.24
C VAL A 128 23.06 -9.88 -4.79
N ALA A 129 24.16 -10.22 -4.11
CA ALA A 129 25.02 -11.33 -4.51
C ALA A 129 24.28 -12.68 -4.53
N ALA A 130 23.46 -12.96 -3.50
CA ALA A 130 22.68 -14.19 -3.44
C ALA A 130 21.62 -14.29 -4.54
N LEU A 131 21.06 -13.15 -4.97
CA LEU A 131 20.04 -13.08 -6.02
C LEU A 131 20.60 -12.80 -7.41
N ALA A 132 21.92 -12.80 -7.60
CA ALA A 132 22.54 -12.46 -8.89
C ALA A 132 22.09 -13.36 -10.06
N GLY A 133 21.69 -14.61 -9.79
CA GLY A 133 21.11 -15.53 -10.78
C GLY A 133 19.65 -15.25 -11.15
N TYR A 134 19.00 -14.29 -10.47
CA TYR A 134 17.58 -13.98 -10.58
C TYR A 134 17.34 -12.47 -10.75
N PRO A 135 17.82 -11.86 -11.84
CA PRO A 135 17.82 -10.40 -12.03
C PRO A 135 16.43 -9.76 -12.11
N ASP A 136 15.39 -10.54 -12.43
CA ASP A 136 14.01 -10.06 -12.49
C ASP A 136 13.32 -10.01 -11.11
N ARG A 137 14.01 -10.40 -10.03
CA ARG A 137 13.44 -10.47 -8.68
C ARG A 137 13.62 -9.16 -7.94
N VAL A 138 12.50 -8.56 -7.60
CA VAL A 138 12.45 -7.24 -6.98
C VAL A 138 12.72 -7.36 -5.49
N VAL A 139 13.54 -6.45 -4.96
CA VAL A 139 13.82 -6.37 -3.53
C VAL A 139 13.41 -5.01 -3.02
N ILE A 140 12.44 -5.01 -2.11
CA ILE A 140 12.08 -3.89 -1.26
C ILE A 140 12.92 -4.02 0.02
N GLY A 141 13.83 -3.08 0.25
CA GLY A 141 14.67 -3.03 1.45
C GLY A 141 14.48 -1.71 2.21
N SER A 142 15.04 -1.62 3.41
CA SER A 142 15.10 -0.37 4.17
C SER A 142 16.55 -0.02 4.49
N GLY A 143 16.82 1.27 4.63
CA GLY A 143 18.15 1.76 4.97
C GLY A 143 19.12 1.76 3.78
N PRO A 144 20.42 2.04 4.03
CA PRO A 144 21.40 2.21 2.96
C PRO A 144 21.61 0.91 2.18
N GLY A 145 21.74 1.04 0.86
CA GLY A 145 22.01 -0.09 -0.03
C GLY A 145 21.39 0.11 -1.42
N ASP A 146 21.92 -0.63 -2.40
CA ASP A 146 21.37 -0.69 -3.76
C ASP A 146 20.19 -1.65 -3.81
N TRP A 147 19.02 -1.14 -3.40
CA TRP A 147 17.74 -1.84 -3.51
C TRP A 147 17.07 -1.55 -4.86
N HIS A 148 16.06 -2.33 -5.22
CA HIS A 148 15.14 -1.92 -6.29
C HIS A 148 14.21 -0.81 -5.76
N LEU A 149 13.65 -1.06 -4.58
CA LEU A 149 12.78 -0.14 -3.87
C LEU A 149 13.27 0.09 -2.43
N SER A 150 13.37 1.35 -2.03
CA SER A 150 13.63 1.75 -0.64
C SER A 150 12.30 1.97 0.09
N PHE A 151 12.04 1.19 1.13
CA PHE A 151 10.82 1.28 1.94
C PHE A 151 10.93 2.38 2.99
N ASN A 152 10.02 3.35 2.93
CA ASN A 152 10.03 4.53 3.80
C ASN A 152 8.74 4.62 4.62
N LEU A 153 8.91 4.81 5.93
CA LEU A 153 7.84 5.04 6.90
C LEU A 153 7.77 6.51 7.36
N ASP A 154 8.57 7.40 6.78
CA ASP A 154 8.70 8.79 7.21
C ASP A 154 7.37 9.55 7.16
N LEU A 155 6.48 9.23 6.21
CA LEU A 155 5.11 9.76 6.18
C LEU A 155 4.27 9.29 7.36
N ALA A 156 4.35 8.01 7.70
CA ALA A 156 3.68 7.45 8.87
C ALA A 156 4.16 8.13 10.16
N VAL A 157 5.48 8.33 10.27
CA VAL A 157 6.10 9.00 11.42
C VAL A 157 5.77 10.49 11.47
N ALA A 158 5.62 11.16 10.34
CA ALA A 158 5.24 12.57 10.28
C ALA A 158 3.86 12.82 10.89
N GLY A 159 2.93 11.88 10.72
CA GLY A 159 1.54 12.03 11.16
C GLY A 159 0.79 13.10 10.35
N PHE A 160 -0.28 13.65 10.92
CA PHE A 160 -1.11 14.65 10.25
C PHE A 160 -0.67 16.09 10.53
N ASP A 161 0.53 16.43 10.07
CA ASP A 161 1.15 17.75 10.27
C ASP A 161 1.86 18.20 8.99
N ALA A 162 1.43 19.32 8.41
CA ALA A 162 1.92 19.75 7.10
C ALA A 162 3.44 20.02 7.05
N GLU A 163 4.04 20.56 8.11
CA GLU A 163 5.47 20.83 8.13
C GLU A 163 6.29 19.55 8.25
N ARG A 164 5.86 18.63 9.12
CA ARG A 164 6.50 17.31 9.29
C ARG A 164 6.36 16.45 8.04
N VAL A 165 5.19 16.47 7.39
CA VAL A 165 4.97 15.75 6.13
C VAL A 165 5.83 16.33 5.01
N ARG A 166 5.90 17.66 4.88
CA ARG A 166 6.80 18.33 3.93
C ARG A 166 8.25 17.93 4.15
N LYS A 167 8.70 17.93 5.42
CA LYS A 167 10.07 17.55 5.78
C LYS A 167 10.34 16.08 5.42
N ALA A 168 9.45 15.16 5.79
CA ALA A 168 9.58 13.74 5.48
C ALA A 168 9.72 13.49 3.97
N ILE A 169 8.88 14.12 3.15
CA ILE A 169 8.94 14.00 1.69
C ILE A 169 10.28 14.54 1.17
N THR A 170 10.68 15.72 1.65
CA THR A 170 11.93 16.38 1.22
C THR A 170 13.16 15.55 1.56
N ASP A 171 13.23 14.99 2.77
CA ASP A 171 14.36 14.19 3.23
C ASP A 171 14.48 12.87 2.43
N VAL A 172 13.34 12.24 2.11
CA VAL A 172 13.31 11.02 1.30
C VAL A 172 13.79 11.29 -0.13
N PHE A 173 13.36 12.38 -0.78
CA PHE A 173 13.85 12.73 -2.13
C PHE A 173 15.30 13.23 -2.15
N ALA A 174 15.78 13.84 -1.06
CA ALA A 174 17.18 14.24 -0.93
C ALA A 174 18.12 13.04 -0.71
N SER A 175 17.59 11.88 -0.30
CA SER A 175 18.38 10.68 -0.04
C SER A 175 18.79 10.02 -1.37
N PRO A 176 20.10 9.92 -1.67
CA PRO A 176 20.56 9.24 -2.87
C PRO A 176 20.25 7.74 -2.79
N GLY A 177 19.83 7.13 -3.89
CA GLY A 177 19.68 5.68 -3.98
C GLY A 177 18.47 5.22 -4.78
N SER A 178 17.92 4.09 -4.34
CA SER A 178 16.82 3.35 -4.94
C SER A 178 15.53 4.16 -5.03
N ARG A 179 14.63 3.71 -5.91
CA ARG A 179 13.31 4.32 -6.05
C ARG A 179 12.50 4.13 -4.76
N GLN A 180 11.68 5.10 -4.41
CA GLN A 180 10.98 5.11 -3.14
C GLN A 180 9.73 4.21 -3.17
N ALA A 181 9.50 3.50 -2.07
CA ALA A 181 8.27 2.79 -1.76
C ALA A 181 7.66 3.42 -0.49
N TRP A 182 6.57 4.17 -0.67
CA TRP A 182 5.94 4.93 0.41
C TRP A 182 4.95 4.07 1.19
N ALA A 183 5.03 4.09 2.53
CA ALA A 183 4.08 3.41 3.40
C ALA A 183 3.52 4.36 4.48
N MET A 184 2.24 4.19 4.81
CA MET A 184 1.54 4.97 5.85
C MET A 184 1.45 4.25 7.19
N ALA A 185 1.78 2.97 7.24
CA ALA A 185 1.83 2.22 8.48
C ALA A 185 2.83 1.07 8.37
N SER A 186 3.37 0.65 9.51
CA SER A 186 4.12 -0.60 9.71
C SER A 186 3.25 -1.64 10.44
N ARG A 187 3.71 -2.89 10.58
CA ARG A 187 3.03 -3.90 11.42
C ARG A 187 2.79 -3.44 12.87
N ASP A 188 3.55 -2.45 13.33
CA ASP A 188 3.56 -1.97 14.71
C ASP A 188 2.87 -0.60 14.87
N THR A 189 2.22 -0.10 13.81
CA THR A 189 1.54 1.21 13.86
C THR A 189 0.07 1.05 14.28
N GLU A 190 -0.38 1.84 15.24
CA GLU A 190 -1.79 1.91 15.64
C GLU A 190 -2.61 2.68 14.58
N GLN A 191 -3.67 2.06 14.02
CA GLN A 191 -4.64 2.73 13.15
C GLN A 191 -5.85 3.30 13.93
N CYS A 192 -6.57 4.23 13.32
CA CYS A 192 -7.51 5.15 13.96
C CYS A 192 -8.97 4.61 14.01
N ARG A 193 -9.75 4.96 15.06
CA ARG A 193 -11.01 4.29 15.46
C ARG A 193 -12.34 4.99 15.15
N ASP A 194 -12.37 6.24 14.72
CA ASP A 194 -13.64 6.95 14.47
C ASP A 194 -13.63 7.80 13.19
N ASP A 195 -14.80 8.30 12.78
CA ASP A 195 -14.97 9.11 11.56
C ASP A 195 -14.17 10.42 11.56
N ALA A 196 -13.99 11.06 12.74
CA ALA A 196 -13.15 12.24 12.86
C ALA A 196 -11.67 11.86 12.66
N ALA A 197 -11.30 10.68 13.11
CA ALA A 197 -10.02 10.02 12.92
C ALA A 197 -9.78 9.53 11.48
N LEU A 198 -10.83 9.18 10.72
CA LEU A 198 -10.72 8.80 9.30
C LEU A 198 -10.43 9.99 8.38
N THR A 199 -10.81 11.20 8.77
CA THR A 199 -10.59 12.40 7.96
C THR A 199 -9.09 12.60 7.64
N PRO A 200 -8.18 12.66 8.64
CA PRO A 200 -6.73 12.65 8.41
C PRO A 200 -6.23 11.47 7.58
N VAL A 201 -6.75 10.25 7.81
CA VAL A 201 -6.32 9.03 7.12
C VAL A 201 -6.61 9.14 5.62
N ARG A 202 -7.83 9.53 5.25
CA ARG A 202 -8.24 9.74 3.85
C ARG A 202 -7.42 10.81 3.16
N ALA A 203 -7.10 11.90 3.87
CA ALA A 203 -6.25 12.96 3.33
C ALA A 203 -4.82 12.48 3.09
N MET A 204 -4.22 11.76 4.04
CA MET A 204 -2.87 11.22 3.88
C MET A 204 -2.77 10.12 2.82
N ALA A 205 -3.84 9.34 2.61
CA ALA A 205 -3.92 8.40 1.48
C ALA A 205 -3.72 9.13 0.14
N LEU A 206 -4.37 10.28 -0.07
CA LEU A 206 -4.16 11.08 -1.28
C LEU A 206 -2.76 11.68 -1.36
N VAL A 207 -2.15 12.07 -0.24
CA VAL A 207 -0.76 12.54 -0.23
C VAL A 207 0.19 11.41 -0.66
N GLN A 208 0.11 10.23 -0.04
CA GLN A 208 0.91 9.05 -0.39
C GLN A 208 0.73 8.66 -1.86
N LEU A 209 -0.52 8.56 -2.32
CA LEU A 209 -0.87 8.16 -3.67
C LEU A 209 -0.59 9.26 -4.72
N ALA A 210 -0.26 10.49 -4.30
CA ALA A 210 0.26 11.53 -5.20
C ALA A 210 1.79 11.47 -5.35
N LEU A 211 2.54 10.79 -4.50
CA LEU A 211 4.01 10.83 -4.56
C LEU A 211 4.59 9.92 -5.66
N PRO A 212 5.64 10.35 -6.38
CA PRO A 212 6.42 9.50 -7.27
C PRO A 212 6.98 8.25 -6.57
N GLY A 213 6.97 7.09 -7.25
CA GLY A 213 7.49 5.83 -6.70
C GLY A 213 6.43 4.75 -6.48
N ALA A 214 6.84 3.62 -5.92
CA ALA A 214 5.92 2.57 -5.51
C ALA A 214 5.16 3.00 -4.24
N VAL A 215 4.02 2.38 -3.99
CA VAL A 215 3.26 2.55 -2.75
C VAL A 215 3.04 1.20 -2.11
N CYS A 216 3.25 1.13 -0.81
CA CYS A 216 3.02 -0.06 0.00
C CYS A 216 1.80 0.18 0.89
N LEU A 217 0.73 -0.57 0.65
CA LEU A 217 -0.50 -0.53 1.45
C LEU A 217 -0.56 -1.80 2.30
N ARG A 218 -0.96 -1.69 3.57
CA ARG A 218 -1.34 -2.86 4.36
C ARG A 218 -2.82 -3.16 4.20
N HIS A 219 -3.16 -4.44 4.24
CA HIS A 219 -4.55 -4.86 4.29
C HIS A 219 -5.31 -4.18 5.43
N GLY A 220 -6.46 -3.61 5.11
CA GLY A 220 -7.30 -2.85 6.03
C GLY A 220 -7.09 -1.34 5.96
N GLU A 221 -5.97 -0.84 5.42
CA GLU A 221 -5.78 0.61 5.21
C GLU A 221 -6.83 1.19 4.26
N GLU A 222 -7.18 0.45 3.21
CA GLU A 222 -8.16 0.84 2.20
C GLU A 222 -9.58 0.90 2.75
N LEU A 223 -9.86 0.14 3.81
CA LEU A 223 -11.13 0.17 4.53
C LEU A 223 -11.12 1.24 5.65
N GLY A 224 -9.95 1.79 5.98
CA GLY A 224 -9.78 2.67 7.13
C GLY A 224 -9.88 1.93 8.46
N LEU A 225 -9.54 0.65 8.52
CA LEU A 225 -9.70 -0.15 9.73
C LEU A 225 -8.90 0.42 10.90
N PRO A 226 -9.46 0.40 12.13
CA PRO A 226 -8.72 0.74 13.33
C PRO A 226 -7.71 -0.31 13.76
N GLY A 227 -6.67 0.14 14.46
CA GLY A 227 -5.46 -0.64 14.69
C GLY A 227 -5.67 -1.86 15.57
N THR A 228 -4.90 -2.92 15.26
CA THR A 228 -3.94 -3.64 16.11
C THR A 228 -3.13 -4.61 15.23
N GLN A 229 -2.13 -5.30 15.77
CA GLN A 229 -1.51 -6.45 15.09
C GLN A 229 -2.57 -7.53 14.81
N ARG A 230 -2.56 -8.12 13.59
CA ARG A 230 -3.49 -9.18 13.14
C ARG A 230 -4.96 -8.76 13.05
N VAL A 231 -5.24 -7.58 12.50
CA VAL A 231 -6.61 -7.20 12.10
C VAL A 231 -7.16 -8.25 11.15
N ARG A 232 -8.21 -8.95 11.59
CA ARG A 232 -8.95 -9.89 10.74
C ARG A 232 -9.79 -9.10 9.76
N MET A 233 -9.57 -9.29 8.46
CA MET A 233 -10.30 -8.55 7.44
C MET A 233 -11.82 -8.80 7.56
N PRO A 234 -12.63 -7.75 7.71
CA PRO A 234 -14.07 -7.85 7.63
C PRO A 234 -14.49 -7.83 6.16
N TRP A 235 -14.90 -8.98 5.63
CA TRP A 235 -15.31 -9.12 4.24
C TRP A 235 -16.77 -8.75 4.03
N GLU A 236 -17.67 -9.31 4.84
CA GLU A 236 -19.12 -9.25 4.59
C GLU A 236 -19.95 -9.57 5.85
N GLY A 237 -21.25 -9.29 5.78
CA GLY A 237 -22.21 -9.64 6.82
C GLY A 237 -22.32 -8.65 7.98
N ASP A 238 -23.23 -8.96 8.91
CA ASP A 238 -23.68 -8.05 9.98
C ASP A 238 -23.15 -8.37 11.37
N ARG A 239 -22.33 -9.43 11.50
CA ARG A 239 -21.78 -9.90 12.78
C ARG A 239 -20.38 -10.50 12.64
N PRO A 240 -19.56 -10.47 13.71
CA PRO A 240 -18.30 -11.19 13.75
C PRO A 240 -18.45 -12.68 13.37
N PRO A 241 -17.49 -13.25 12.63
CA PRO A 241 -16.20 -12.66 12.23
C PRO A 241 -16.24 -11.94 10.88
N PHE A 242 -17.41 -11.46 10.44
CA PHE A 242 -17.59 -10.70 9.19
C PHE A 242 -17.04 -11.40 7.95
N GLY A 243 -17.35 -12.69 7.80
CA GLY A 243 -16.90 -13.48 6.64
C GLY A 243 -15.40 -13.77 6.59
N PHE A 244 -14.65 -13.51 7.68
CA PHE A 244 -13.23 -13.89 7.78
C PHE A 244 -13.03 -15.41 7.81
N SER A 245 -13.87 -16.14 8.57
CA SER A 245 -13.74 -17.58 8.84
C SER A 245 -15.11 -18.22 9.05
N THR A 246 -15.20 -19.53 8.81
CA THR A 246 -16.37 -20.36 9.14
C THR A 246 -16.22 -21.13 10.47
N ALA A 247 -15.10 -20.99 11.17
CA ALA A 247 -14.82 -21.71 12.40
C ALA A 247 -15.79 -21.37 13.53
N GLU A 248 -16.20 -22.40 14.29
CA GLU A 248 -16.91 -22.23 15.56
C GLU A 248 -15.91 -21.82 16.66
N ALA A 249 -15.67 -20.51 16.79
CA ALA A 249 -14.76 -19.93 17.76
C ALA A 249 -15.36 -18.68 18.44
N ASP A 250 -14.70 -18.22 19.50
CA ASP A 250 -15.05 -16.96 20.16
C ASP A 250 -14.47 -15.75 19.40
N TRP A 251 -15.35 -15.06 18.67
CA TRP A 251 -15.02 -13.88 17.89
C TRP A 251 -15.35 -12.56 18.59
N SER A 252 -15.68 -12.59 19.89
CA SER A 252 -16.08 -11.39 20.66
C SER A 252 -15.01 -10.30 20.76
N SER A 253 -13.75 -10.63 20.42
CA SER A 253 -12.66 -9.66 20.27
C SER A 253 -12.81 -8.72 19.07
N ILE A 254 -13.61 -9.09 18.07
CA ILE A 254 -13.89 -8.25 16.90
C ILE A 254 -15.10 -7.35 17.24
N PRO A 255 -14.94 -6.02 17.23
CA PRO A 255 -16.03 -5.10 17.56
C PRO A 255 -17.22 -5.24 16.60
N ALA A 256 -18.45 -5.20 17.13
CA ALA A 256 -19.66 -5.36 16.31
C ALA A 256 -19.94 -4.18 15.37
N ASP A 257 -19.43 -3.00 15.70
CA ASP A 257 -19.51 -1.79 14.86
C ASP A 257 -18.62 -1.86 13.61
N TRP A 258 -17.79 -2.90 13.46
CA TRP A 258 -17.02 -3.16 12.23
C TRP A 258 -17.89 -3.52 11.02
N VAL A 259 -19.20 -3.70 11.21
CA VAL A 259 -20.16 -3.88 10.11
C VAL A 259 -20.04 -2.79 9.03
N THR A 260 -19.77 -1.53 9.42
CA THR A 260 -19.58 -0.41 8.48
C THR A 260 -18.22 -0.41 7.78
N PHE A 261 -17.25 -1.16 8.33
CA PHE A 261 -15.92 -1.32 7.77
C PHE A 261 -15.80 -2.54 6.86
N THR A 262 -16.84 -3.36 6.73
CA THR A 262 -16.82 -4.52 5.83
C THR A 262 -16.55 -4.09 4.39
N ALA A 263 -15.79 -4.92 3.66
CA ALA A 263 -15.57 -4.69 2.23
C ALA A 263 -16.91 -4.63 1.48
N GLU A 264 -17.86 -5.51 1.79
CA GLU A 264 -19.23 -5.49 1.26
C GLU A 264 -19.91 -4.12 1.44
N ALA A 265 -20.00 -3.61 2.68
CA ALA A 265 -20.67 -2.35 2.95
C ALA A 265 -20.00 -1.16 2.23
N GLN A 266 -18.66 -1.12 2.21
CA GLN A 266 -17.94 -0.02 1.57
C GLN A 266 -17.93 -0.09 0.04
N LEU A 267 -18.07 -1.28 -0.56
CA LEU A 267 -18.18 -1.43 -2.02
C LEU A 267 -19.48 -0.82 -2.56
N GLU A 268 -20.54 -0.79 -1.75
CA GLU A 268 -21.85 -0.21 -2.12
C GLU A 268 -21.92 1.31 -1.87
N ASP A 269 -21.04 1.86 -1.03
CA ASP A 269 -20.98 3.29 -0.72
C ASP A 269 -19.90 4.02 -1.56
N ALA A 270 -20.35 4.88 -2.47
CA ALA A 270 -19.47 5.70 -3.32
C ALA A 270 -18.62 6.72 -2.54
N THR A 271 -18.96 7.01 -1.28
CA THR A 271 -18.27 7.98 -0.42
C THR A 271 -17.33 7.32 0.59
N SER A 272 -17.29 5.98 0.62
CA SER A 272 -16.48 5.18 1.54
C SER A 272 -14.97 5.38 1.36
N THR A 273 -14.18 4.94 2.34
CA THR A 273 -12.72 4.94 2.25
C THR A 273 -12.25 4.02 1.12
N LEU A 274 -12.87 2.85 0.96
CA LEU A 274 -12.57 1.93 -0.14
C LEU A 274 -12.82 2.58 -1.50
N SER A 275 -13.95 3.28 -1.66
CA SER A 275 -14.25 4.01 -2.88
C SER A 275 -13.20 5.08 -3.15
N LEU A 276 -12.74 5.83 -2.14
CA LEU A 276 -11.65 6.80 -2.29
C LEU A 276 -10.35 6.14 -2.80
N TYR A 277 -9.92 5.04 -2.18
CA TYR A 277 -8.70 4.33 -2.59
C TYR A 277 -8.81 3.80 -4.02
N ARG A 278 -9.95 3.20 -4.39
CA ARG A 278 -10.18 2.69 -5.75
C ARG A 278 -10.07 3.80 -6.79
N HIS A 279 -10.75 4.93 -6.58
CA HIS A 279 -10.67 6.07 -7.51
C HIS A 279 -9.26 6.66 -7.55
N ALA A 280 -8.58 6.76 -6.41
CA ALA A 280 -7.22 7.29 -6.33
C ALA A 280 -6.21 6.42 -7.08
N LEU A 281 -6.26 5.10 -6.89
CA LEU A 281 -5.37 4.13 -7.56
C LEU A 281 -5.66 4.05 -9.06
N GLU A 282 -6.94 4.03 -9.47
CA GLU A 282 -7.32 4.07 -10.89
C GLU A 282 -6.85 5.37 -11.57
N THR A 283 -7.02 6.51 -10.90
CA THR A 283 -6.56 7.82 -11.39
C THR A 283 -5.04 7.85 -11.50
N ARG A 284 -4.31 7.43 -10.46
CA ARG A 284 -2.85 7.32 -10.46
C ARG A 284 -2.36 6.44 -11.62
N ARG A 285 -3.06 5.36 -11.92
CA ARG A 285 -2.70 4.42 -12.99
C ARG A 285 -2.90 5.00 -14.39
N ARG A 286 -3.97 5.75 -14.61
CA ARG A 286 -4.41 6.15 -15.95
C ARG A 286 -4.11 7.60 -16.32
N HIS A 287 -3.99 8.48 -15.34
CA HIS A 287 -3.89 9.91 -15.60
C HIS A 287 -2.43 10.32 -15.89
N PRO A 288 -2.14 10.99 -17.03
CA PRO A 288 -0.76 11.29 -17.45
C PRO A 288 -0.01 12.24 -16.51
N ALA A 289 -0.73 13.01 -15.70
CA ALA A 289 -0.11 13.90 -14.71
C ALA A 289 0.55 13.15 -13.53
N PHE A 290 0.32 11.85 -13.37
CA PHE A 290 1.03 11.00 -12.40
C PHE A 290 2.34 10.44 -12.97
N THR A 291 2.91 11.12 -13.97
CA THR A 291 4.28 10.92 -14.40
C THR A 291 5.22 11.81 -13.57
N GLY A 292 6.54 11.74 -13.78
CA GLY A 292 7.52 12.51 -13.01
C GLY A 292 8.02 11.77 -11.76
N ASP A 293 9.29 12.03 -11.44
CA ASP A 293 10.07 11.28 -10.45
C ASP A 293 10.46 12.10 -9.22
N ASP A 294 10.01 13.36 -9.15
CA ASP A 294 10.32 14.28 -8.06
C ASP A 294 9.15 15.24 -7.80
N VAL A 295 9.25 16.07 -6.77
CA VAL A 295 8.24 17.05 -6.37
C VAL A 295 8.79 18.48 -6.26
N GLU A 296 7.96 19.46 -6.61
CA GLU A 296 8.23 20.89 -6.47
C GLU A 296 7.23 21.51 -5.50
N TRP A 297 7.72 22.23 -4.49
CA TRP A 297 6.89 22.85 -3.45
C TRP A 297 6.30 24.20 -3.90
N PHE A 298 5.06 24.46 -3.47
CA PHE A 298 4.44 25.79 -3.56
C PHE A 298 4.36 26.47 -2.19
N GLY A 299 4.13 27.78 -2.24
CA GLY A 299 3.62 28.53 -1.09
C GLY A 299 2.22 28.04 -0.74
N ALA A 300 1.98 27.80 0.55
CA ALA A 300 0.70 27.39 1.10
C ALA A 300 0.44 28.16 2.41
N PRO A 301 -0.82 28.33 2.83
CA PRO A 301 -1.14 28.88 4.15
C PRO A 301 -0.51 28.06 5.29
N ASP A 302 -0.41 28.68 6.48
CA ASP A 302 0.07 27.99 7.69
C ASP A 302 -0.78 26.74 7.97
N GLY A 303 -0.14 25.63 8.34
CA GLY A 303 -0.81 24.34 8.51
C GLY A 303 -1.28 23.70 7.20
N CYS A 304 -0.79 24.14 6.04
CA CYS A 304 -1.06 23.53 4.75
C CYS A 304 0.24 23.23 3.99
N LEU A 305 0.16 22.29 3.05
CA LEU A 305 1.19 22.09 2.03
C LEU A 305 0.58 21.94 0.65
N ALA A 306 1.36 22.26 -0.37
CA ALA A 306 1.06 21.92 -1.74
C ALA A 306 2.35 21.61 -2.48
N PHE A 307 2.35 20.54 -3.27
CA PHE A 307 3.45 20.21 -4.18
C PHE A 307 2.90 19.84 -5.56
N ARG A 308 3.73 20.04 -6.58
CA ARG A 308 3.52 19.51 -7.93
C ARG A 308 4.49 18.38 -8.20
N ARG A 309 4.08 17.38 -8.98
CA ARG A 309 5.06 16.43 -9.55
C ARG A 309 5.85 17.10 -10.66
N THR A 310 7.18 17.12 -10.51
CA THR A 310 8.10 17.80 -11.43
C THR A 310 7.86 17.35 -12.86
N GLY A 311 7.72 18.33 -13.78
CA GLY A 311 7.49 18.08 -15.20
C GLY A 311 6.05 17.69 -15.58
N THR A 312 5.11 17.73 -14.64
CA THR A 312 3.68 17.44 -14.90
C THR A 312 2.77 18.55 -14.42
N THR A 313 1.45 18.38 -14.58
CA THR A 313 0.44 19.31 -14.06
C THR A 313 -0.13 18.88 -12.70
N LEU A 314 0.18 17.68 -12.18
CA LEU A 314 -0.44 17.19 -10.95
C LEU A 314 0.00 18.03 -9.76
N ILE A 315 -0.95 18.65 -9.09
CA ILE A 315 -0.81 19.32 -7.79
C ILE A 315 -1.50 18.48 -6.73
N CYS A 316 -0.82 18.23 -5.61
CA CYS A 316 -1.42 17.69 -4.40
C CYS A 316 -1.41 18.77 -3.31
N ALA A 317 -2.59 19.10 -2.79
CA ALA A 317 -2.77 20.03 -1.69
C ALA A 317 -3.28 19.30 -0.44
N LEU A 318 -2.80 19.69 0.74
CA LEU A 318 -3.21 19.13 2.03
C LEU A 318 -3.48 20.28 3.02
N ASN A 319 -4.62 20.22 3.70
CA ASN A 319 -5.00 21.14 4.77
C ASN A 319 -5.01 20.41 6.12
N THR A 320 -4.02 20.71 6.97
CA THR A 320 -3.96 20.25 8.38
C THR A 320 -4.34 21.36 9.37
N SER A 321 -4.72 22.55 8.87
CA SER A 321 -5.15 23.69 9.68
C SER A 321 -6.60 23.52 10.17
N PRO A 322 -7.04 24.31 11.16
CA PRO A 322 -8.44 24.31 11.61
C PRO A 322 -9.38 25.11 10.69
N ASP A 323 -8.85 25.79 9.68
CA ASP A 323 -9.61 26.71 8.82
C ASP A 323 -9.81 26.14 7.41
N ARG A 324 -10.83 26.64 6.71
CA ARG A 324 -10.97 26.43 5.26
C ARG A 324 -9.92 27.26 4.53
N VAL A 325 -9.32 26.70 3.48
CA VAL A 325 -8.29 27.37 2.70
C VAL A 325 -8.60 27.32 1.21
N PRO A 326 -8.20 28.35 0.43
CA PRO A 326 -8.38 28.33 -1.01
C PRO A 326 -7.56 27.18 -1.64
N LEU A 327 -8.12 26.58 -2.69
CA LEU A 327 -7.40 25.60 -3.51
C LEU A 327 -6.32 26.28 -4.36
N PRO A 328 -5.22 25.59 -4.70
CA PRO A 328 -4.36 25.98 -5.81
C PRO A 328 -5.17 26.10 -7.12
N PRO A 329 -4.72 26.89 -8.10
CA PRO A 329 -5.37 26.94 -9.40
C PRO A 329 -5.27 25.57 -10.10
N GLY A 330 -6.38 25.11 -10.68
CA GLY A 330 -6.44 23.85 -11.43
C GLY A 330 -7.84 23.26 -11.44
N GLU A 331 -8.05 22.25 -12.28
CA GLU A 331 -9.23 21.39 -12.25
C GLU A 331 -9.07 20.33 -11.15
N VAL A 332 -10.05 20.20 -10.27
CA VAL A 332 -10.04 19.18 -9.21
C VAL A 332 -10.26 17.80 -9.80
N LEU A 333 -9.28 16.91 -9.64
CA LEU A 333 -9.38 15.50 -10.03
C LEU A 333 -10.04 14.64 -8.95
N LEU A 334 -9.61 14.82 -7.69
CA LEU A 334 -10.08 14.02 -6.57
C LEU A 334 -9.90 14.78 -5.26
N THR A 335 -10.82 14.59 -4.32
CA THR A 335 -10.74 15.16 -2.96
C THR A 335 -10.99 14.05 -1.95
N SER A 336 -10.29 14.08 -0.82
CA SER A 336 -10.48 13.07 0.23
C SER A 336 -11.83 13.20 0.94
N ARG A 337 -12.41 14.41 0.89
CA ARG A 337 -13.74 14.81 1.37
C ARG A 337 -14.30 15.94 0.49
N PRO A 338 -15.63 16.13 0.42
CA PRO A 338 -16.24 17.21 -0.37
C PRO A 338 -15.69 18.59 -0.01
N LEU A 339 -15.50 19.43 -1.01
CA LEU A 339 -15.16 20.84 -0.83
C LEU A 339 -16.30 21.61 -0.18
N GLU A 340 -15.96 22.65 0.58
CA GLU A 340 -16.94 23.52 1.24
C GLU A 340 -16.86 24.92 0.63
N SER A 341 -17.93 25.36 -0.06
CA SER A 341 -17.96 26.65 -0.76
C SER A 341 -16.83 26.85 -1.79
N GLY A 342 -16.30 25.75 -2.35
CA GLY A 342 -15.17 25.77 -3.29
C GLY A 342 -13.79 25.83 -2.62
N GLU A 343 -13.72 25.78 -1.29
CA GLU A 343 -12.49 25.77 -0.50
C GLU A 343 -12.18 24.37 0.04
N LEU A 344 -10.91 24.14 0.39
CA LEU A 344 -10.40 22.90 0.96
C LEU A 344 -10.64 22.92 2.48
N PRO A 345 -11.53 22.08 3.03
CA PRO A 345 -11.83 22.09 4.46
C PRO A 345 -10.70 21.46 5.31
N PRO A 346 -10.70 21.71 6.63
CA PRO A 346 -9.78 21.07 7.56
C PRO A 346 -9.74 19.55 7.39
N GLY A 347 -8.55 18.97 7.49
CA GLY A 347 -8.40 17.52 7.44
C GLY A 347 -8.53 16.92 6.03
N THR A 348 -8.40 17.73 4.98
CA THR A 348 -8.70 17.31 3.59
C THR A 348 -7.50 17.47 2.69
N ALA A 349 -7.37 16.57 1.73
CA ALA A 349 -6.42 16.66 0.63
C ALA A 349 -7.16 16.68 -0.72
N ALA A 350 -6.53 17.30 -1.72
CA ALA A 350 -7.06 17.37 -3.08
C ALA A 350 -5.96 17.19 -4.12
N TRP A 351 -6.31 16.56 -5.23
CA TRP A 351 -5.52 16.49 -6.45
C TRP A 351 -6.10 17.43 -7.50
N LEU A 352 -5.22 18.20 -8.15
CA LEU A 352 -5.60 19.15 -9.20
C LEU A 352 -4.65 19.05 -10.41
N VAL A 353 -5.10 19.47 -11.58
CA VAL A 353 -4.31 19.57 -12.83
C VAL A 353 -4.57 20.84 -13.63
#